data_AF-A0A1F5AE97-F1
#
_entry.id   AF-A0A1F5AE97-F1
#
_cell.length_a   1.000
_cell.length_b   1.000
_cell.length_c   1.000
_cell.angle_alpha   90.00
_cell.angle_beta   90.00
_cell.angle_gamma   90.00
#
_symmetry.space_group_name_H-M   'P 1'
#
loop_
_entity.id
_entity.type
_entity.pdbx_description
1 polymer ?
#
loop_
_entity_poly.entity_id
_entity_poly.type
_entity_poly.pdbx_seq_one_letter_code
_entity_poly.pdbx_strand_id
1 'polypeptide(L)'
;MQKKKILATLFLPLLLASFLQSQSLGDLAKKEKARRAALKGKHATVVTEADLAKVKRQPAVESRIQEQTAAERAAQAGQAEETAAGAEEAKAAAEGEKPAEETPPGETPAISEKDTQKKQAELADIAQQKAELVDLLTLKMNTLYQEFYGLDNLKSREMIQLQISDTYDKLLKAETESAKARKDLEDFLAQTKKDSVPAIWIK
;
A
#
# COMPACT_ATOMS: atom_id res chain seq x y z
N MET A 1 -51.27 1.33 31.13
CA MET A 1 -50.34 0.27 31.60
C MET A 1 -49.57 -0.45 30.48
N GLN A 2 -50.04 -0.51 29.23
CA GLN A 2 -49.40 -1.31 28.18
C GLN A 2 -48.05 -0.78 27.67
N LYS A 3 -47.86 0.55 27.55
CA LYS A 3 -46.57 1.13 27.10
C LYS A 3 -45.39 0.79 28.02
N LYS A 4 -45.62 0.73 29.35
CA LYS A 4 -44.60 0.30 30.33
C LYS A 4 -44.27 -1.18 30.21
N LYS A 5 -45.26 -2.02 29.87
CA LYS A 5 -45.07 -3.46 29.63
C LYS A 5 -44.31 -3.72 28.33
N ILE A 6 -44.60 -2.97 27.27
CA ILE A 6 -43.90 -3.04 25.98
C ILE A 6 -42.43 -2.59 26.14
N LEU A 7 -42.19 -1.51 26.87
CA LEU A 7 -40.84 -1.05 27.15
C LEU A 7 -40.05 -2.09 27.97
N ALA A 8 -40.69 -2.69 28.99
CA ALA A 8 -40.07 -3.77 29.76
C ALA A 8 -39.77 -5.00 28.91
N THR A 9 -40.67 -5.42 28.02
CA THR A 9 -40.44 -6.59 27.13
C THR A 9 -39.33 -6.37 26.11
N LEU A 10 -39.07 -5.12 25.71
CA LEU A 10 -38.01 -4.79 24.74
C LEU A 10 -36.66 -4.54 25.43
N PHE A 11 -36.68 -3.96 26.63
CA PHE A 11 -35.48 -3.63 27.39
C PHE A 11 -34.91 -4.80 28.19
N LEU A 12 -35.77 -5.71 28.69
CA LEU A 12 -35.36 -6.88 29.46
C LEU A 12 -34.42 -7.83 28.68
N PRO A 13 -34.72 -8.27 27.44
CA PRO A 13 -33.79 -9.13 26.70
C PRO A 13 -32.47 -8.43 26.38
N LEU A 14 -32.48 -7.12 26.13
CA LEU A 14 -31.28 -6.32 25.88
C LEU A 14 -30.39 -6.25 27.13
N LEU A 15 -30.98 -6.10 28.30
CA LEU A 15 -30.28 -6.08 29.58
C LEU A 15 -29.73 -7.47 29.95
N LEU A 16 -30.48 -8.55 29.69
CA LEU A 16 -29.98 -9.92 29.90
C LEU A 16 -28.83 -10.28 28.95
N ALA A 17 -28.84 -9.78 27.70
CA ALA A 17 -27.75 -10.01 26.75
C ALA A 17 -26.42 -9.37 27.20
N SER A 18 -26.48 -8.26 27.94
CA SER A 18 -25.28 -7.62 28.52
C SER A 18 -24.59 -8.49 29.58
N PHE A 19 -25.35 -9.31 30.33
CA PHE A 19 -24.77 -10.26 31.30
C PHE A 19 -24.10 -11.47 30.66
N LEU A 20 -24.49 -11.86 29.42
CA LEU A 20 -23.86 -12.97 28.69
C LEU A 20 -22.44 -12.61 28.22
N GLN A 21 -22.12 -11.33 28.06
CA GLN A 21 -20.80 -10.86 27.64
C GLN A 21 -19.80 -10.72 28.80
N SER A 22 -20.24 -10.91 30.05
CA SER A 22 -19.33 -10.99 31.20
C SER A 22 -18.67 -12.37 31.23
N GLN A 23 -17.66 -12.58 30.40
CA GLN A 23 -16.67 -13.61 30.70
C GLN A 23 -15.97 -13.20 32.00
N SER A 24 -16.24 -13.92 33.09
CA SER A 24 -15.69 -13.59 34.39
C SER A 24 -14.16 -13.72 34.35
N LEU A 25 -13.46 -12.71 34.86
CA LEU A 25 -12.00 -12.75 35.04
C LEU A 25 -11.56 -13.95 35.89
N GLY A 26 -12.45 -14.44 36.77
CA GLY A 26 -12.24 -15.64 37.56
C GLY A 26 -12.15 -16.91 36.71
N ASP A 27 -12.96 -17.04 35.66
CA ASP A 27 -12.91 -18.19 34.76
C ASP A 27 -11.69 -18.13 33.83
N LEU A 28 -11.27 -16.93 33.42
CA LEU A 28 -9.98 -16.72 32.74
C LEU A 28 -8.79 -17.08 33.64
N ALA A 29 -8.80 -16.67 34.90
CA ALA A 29 -7.75 -17.01 35.86
C ALA A 29 -7.69 -18.51 36.15
N LYS A 30 -8.84 -19.19 36.27
CA LYS A 30 -8.91 -20.65 36.44
C LYS A 30 -8.43 -21.38 35.17
N LYS A 31 -8.82 -20.92 33.98
CA LYS A 31 -8.31 -21.45 32.70
C LYS A 31 -6.81 -21.24 32.55
N GLU A 32 -6.28 -20.09 32.94
CA GLU A 32 -4.83 -19.82 32.92
C GLU A 32 -4.08 -20.68 33.95
N LYS A 33 -4.64 -20.86 35.15
CA LYS A 33 -4.10 -21.79 36.15
C LYS A 33 -4.10 -23.24 35.65
N ALA A 34 -5.17 -23.66 34.98
CA ALA A 34 -5.28 -24.98 34.35
C ALA A 34 -4.29 -25.15 33.18
N ARG A 35 -4.09 -24.11 32.37
CA ARG A 35 -3.07 -24.08 31.30
C ARG A 35 -1.66 -24.23 31.88
N ARG A 36 -1.33 -23.51 32.96
CA ARG A 36 -0.04 -23.62 33.64
C ARG A 36 0.14 -24.98 34.33
N ALA A 37 -0.90 -25.57 34.88
CA ALA A 37 -0.86 -26.92 35.42
C ALA A 37 -0.66 -27.97 34.30
N ALA A 38 -1.31 -27.80 33.15
CA ALA A 38 -1.14 -28.66 31.98
C ALA A 38 0.24 -28.53 31.30
N LEU A 39 0.96 -27.44 31.56
CA LEU A 39 2.33 -27.20 31.09
C LEU A 39 3.39 -27.58 32.13
N LYS A 40 3.05 -27.68 33.42
CA LYS A 40 3.94 -28.22 34.46
C LYS A 40 4.16 -29.71 34.21
N GLY A 41 5.40 -30.09 33.91
CA GLY A 41 5.79 -31.48 33.65
C GLY A 41 5.82 -31.86 32.16
N LYS A 42 5.40 -30.98 31.25
CA LYS A 42 5.74 -31.12 29.84
C LYS A 42 7.13 -30.51 29.64
N HIS A 43 8.09 -31.34 29.26
CA HIS A 43 9.42 -30.87 28.87
C HIS A 43 9.26 -30.00 27.62
N ALA A 44 9.12 -28.69 27.81
CA ALA A 44 9.36 -27.74 26.74
C ALA A 44 10.82 -27.93 26.36
N THR A 45 11.07 -28.38 25.13
CA THR A 45 12.43 -28.46 24.60
C THR A 45 12.97 -27.04 24.56
N VAL A 46 13.72 -26.67 25.60
CA VAL A 46 14.46 -25.42 25.64
C VAL A 46 15.60 -25.62 24.65
N VAL A 47 15.43 -25.13 23.43
CA VAL A 47 16.50 -25.09 22.45
C VAL A 47 17.53 -24.09 22.98
N THR A 48 18.64 -24.62 23.49
CA THR A 48 19.72 -23.80 24.03
C THR A 48 20.67 -23.37 22.90
N GLU A 49 21.53 -22.38 23.15
CA GLU A 49 22.55 -21.95 22.18
C GLU A 49 23.46 -23.11 21.73
N ALA A 50 23.68 -24.10 22.60
CA ALA A 50 24.43 -25.31 22.28
C ALA A 50 23.72 -26.23 21.26
N ASP A 51 22.39 -26.18 21.19
CA ASP A 51 21.59 -26.94 20.22
C ASP A 51 21.52 -26.22 18.87
N LEU A 52 21.58 -24.88 18.88
CA LEU A 52 21.68 -24.05 17.66
C LEU A 52 23.06 -24.18 16.97
N ALA A 53 24.12 -24.45 17.73
CA ALA A 53 25.48 -24.63 17.18
C ALA A 53 25.65 -25.91 16.34
N LYS A 54 24.79 -26.92 16.54
CA LYS A 54 24.83 -28.20 15.81
C LYS A 54 24.10 -28.14 14.47
N VAL A 55 23.27 -27.12 14.26
CA VAL A 55 22.51 -26.94 13.02
C VAL A 55 23.27 -25.97 12.12
N LYS A 56 23.83 -26.47 11.01
CA LYS A 56 24.41 -25.61 9.98
C LYS A 56 23.30 -24.74 9.38
N ARG A 57 23.39 -23.43 9.58
CA ARG A 57 22.45 -22.46 8.97
C ARG A 57 22.57 -22.56 7.46
N GLN A 58 21.54 -23.09 6.81
CA GLN A 58 21.37 -22.89 5.37
C GLN A 58 20.61 -21.58 5.13
N PRO A 59 21.01 -20.79 4.12
CA PRO A 59 20.29 -19.58 3.75
C PRO A 59 18.88 -19.96 3.26
N ALA A 60 17.85 -19.32 3.82
CA ALA A 60 16.46 -19.56 3.39
C ALA A 60 16.15 -19.02 1.98
N VAL A 61 17.09 -18.28 1.38
CA VAL A 61 17.04 -17.77 0.00
C VAL A 61 18.45 -17.80 -0.57
N GLU A 62 18.71 -18.68 -1.55
CA GLU A 62 19.91 -18.61 -2.39
C GLU A 62 19.70 -17.52 -3.45
N SER A 63 19.87 -16.26 -3.06
CA SER A 63 20.14 -15.22 -4.06
C SER A 63 21.54 -15.51 -4.61
N ARG A 64 21.60 -16.05 -5.82
CA ARG A 64 22.82 -16.12 -6.63
C ARG A 64 23.33 -14.69 -6.81
N ILE A 65 24.15 -14.22 -5.88
CA ILE A 65 24.97 -13.04 -6.09
C ILE A 65 26.01 -13.50 -7.11
N GLN A 66 25.75 -13.19 -8.38
CA GLN A 66 26.77 -13.18 -9.41
C GLN A 66 27.80 -12.15 -8.95
N GLU A 67 28.94 -12.62 -8.44
CA GLU A 67 30.12 -11.79 -8.27
C GLU A 67 30.49 -11.25 -9.65
N GLN A 68 30.09 -10.00 -9.92
CA GLN A 68 30.58 -9.27 -11.08
C GLN A 68 32.07 -9.03 -10.86
N THR A 69 32.88 -9.92 -11.44
CA THR A 69 34.32 -9.77 -11.55
C THR A 69 34.65 -8.43 -12.21
N ALA A 70 35.72 -7.79 -11.76
CA ALA A 70 36.20 -6.49 -12.23
C ALA A 70 36.37 -6.36 -13.77
N ALA A 71 36.43 -7.49 -14.48
CA ALA A 71 36.43 -7.55 -15.93
C ALA A 71 35.12 -7.05 -16.59
N GLU A 72 33.95 -7.22 -15.94
CA GLU A 72 32.66 -6.79 -16.48
C GLU A 72 32.41 -5.30 -16.26
N ARG A 73 33.03 -4.71 -15.22
CA ARG A 73 33.02 -3.26 -14.95
C ARG A 73 33.89 -2.49 -15.95
N ALA A 74 34.97 -3.09 -16.44
CA ALA A 74 35.82 -2.51 -17.49
C ALA A 74 35.12 -2.53 -18.86
N ALA A 75 34.28 -3.53 -19.14
CA ALA A 75 33.51 -3.60 -20.38
C ALA A 75 32.39 -2.54 -20.46
N GLN A 76 31.82 -2.12 -19.32
CA GLN A 76 30.81 -1.05 -19.28
C GLN A 76 31.40 0.37 -19.28
N ALA A 77 32.67 0.55 -18.90
CA ALA A 77 33.35 1.84 -19.00
C ALA A 77 33.81 2.17 -20.44
N GLY A 78 34.03 1.15 -21.29
CA GLY A 78 34.43 1.33 -22.69
C GLY A 78 33.29 1.68 -23.66
N GLN A 79 32.03 1.75 -23.21
CA GLN A 79 30.88 2.18 -24.03
C GLN A 79 30.40 3.60 -23.72
N ALA A 80 31.06 4.31 -22.79
CA ALA A 80 30.70 5.68 -22.41
C ALA A 80 31.56 6.77 -23.09
N GLU A 81 32.43 6.39 -24.05
CA GLU A 81 33.42 7.30 -24.65
C GLU A 81 33.23 7.58 -26.16
N GLU A 82 32.05 7.29 -26.74
CA GLU A 82 31.77 7.58 -28.17
C GLU A 82 30.51 8.42 -28.45
N THR A 83 30.02 9.22 -27.47
CA THR A 83 28.94 10.19 -27.73
C THR A 83 29.20 11.59 -27.18
N ALA A 84 30.47 11.95 -26.95
CA ALA A 84 30.87 13.29 -26.50
C ALA A 84 31.78 14.01 -27.51
N ALA A 85 31.48 13.88 -28.81
CA ALA A 85 32.08 14.70 -29.86
C ALA A 85 31.00 15.07 -30.89
N GLY A 86 30.40 16.25 -30.73
CA GLY A 86 29.42 16.77 -31.68
C GLY A 86 28.34 17.64 -31.06
N ALA A 87 28.71 18.59 -30.21
CA ALA A 87 27.78 19.61 -29.72
C ALA A 87 28.44 20.99 -29.73
N GLU A 88 28.99 21.39 -30.87
CA GLU A 88 29.29 22.80 -31.14
C GLU A 88 29.46 23.00 -32.64
N GLU A 89 28.37 23.34 -33.34
CA GLU A 89 28.33 24.26 -34.49
C GLU A 89 26.94 24.23 -35.16
N ALA A 90 26.62 25.32 -35.85
CA ALA A 90 25.41 25.54 -36.66
C ALA A 90 24.14 25.98 -35.92
N LYS A 91 24.22 27.16 -35.30
CA LYS A 91 23.10 28.12 -35.27
C LYS A 91 23.32 29.15 -36.38
N ALA A 92 22.87 28.88 -37.61
CA ALA A 92 22.56 29.90 -38.63
C ALA A 92 22.03 29.27 -39.94
N ALA A 93 20.97 29.90 -40.46
CA ALA A 93 20.50 29.90 -41.85
C ALA A 93 19.84 28.61 -42.40
N ALA A 94 18.51 28.65 -42.58
CA ALA A 94 17.92 28.84 -43.91
C ALA A 94 16.39 28.92 -43.83
N GLU A 95 15.89 30.05 -44.30
CA GLU A 95 14.52 30.38 -44.67
C GLU A 95 14.13 29.61 -45.95
N GLY A 96 12.87 29.16 -46.08
CA GLY A 96 12.40 28.47 -47.29
C GLY A 96 11.01 27.82 -47.18
N GLU A 97 9.98 28.64 -47.35
CA GLU A 97 8.64 28.42 -47.95
C GLU A 97 7.85 27.09 -47.87
N LYS A 98 6.58 27.27 -47.48
CA LYS A 98 5.34 26.50 -47.74
C LYS A 98 5.20 25.98 -49.19
N PRO A 99 4.40 24.91 -49.47
CA PRO A 99 2.93 24.90 -49.29
C PRO A 99 2.38 23.59 -48.67
N ALA A 100 1.46 23.63 -47.68
CA ALA A 100 0.00 23.61 -47.85
C ALA A 100 -0.53 22.55 -48.84
N GLU A 101 -0.97 21.39 -48.33
CA GLU A 101 -2.20 20.73 -48.81
C GLU A 101 -2.76 19.73 -47.76
N GLU A 102 -3.99 20.03 -47.32
CA GLU A 102 -5.09 19.13 -46.99
C GLU A 102 -5.00 18.10 -45.84
N THR A 103 -5.70 18.46 -44.77
CA THR A 103 -6.46 17.52 -43.93
C THR A 103 -7.55 16.84 -44.76
N PRO A 104 -7.88 15.58 -44.43
CA PRO A 104 -9.28 15.29 -44.17
C PRO A 104 -9.57 15.27 -42.66
N PRO A 105 -10.69 15.87 -42.24
CA PRO A 105 -11.10 15.98 -40.85
C PRO A 105 -11.88 14.75 -40.40
N GLY A 106 -11.69 14.36 -39.13
CA GLY A 106 -12.70 13.61 -38.39
C GLY A 106 -12.56 12.09 -38.43
N GLU A 107 -11.61 11.56 -37.67
CA GLU A 107 -11.84 10.32 -36.93
C GLU A 107 -11.41 10.61 -35.49
N THR A 108 -12.37 11.03 -34.67
CA THR A 108 -12.31 10.66 -33.26
C THR A 108 -12.21 9.13 -33.24
N PRO A 109 -11.09 8.53 -32.79
CA PRO A 109 -11.07 7.09 -32.67
C PRO A 109 -12.16 6.76 -31.66
N ALA A 110 -13.20 6.07 -32.12
CA ALA A 110 -14.19 5.47 -31.24
C ALA A 110 -13.43 4.46 -30.38
N ILE A 111 -12.94 4.91 -29.23
CA ILE A 111 -12.43 4.04 -28.18
C ILE A 111 -13.59 3.08 -27.93
N SER A 112 -13.40 1.81 -28.28
CA SER A 112 -14.45 0.80 -28.11
C SER A 112 -14.92 0.82 -26.66
N GLU A 113 -16.20 0.60 -26.39
CA GLU A 113 -16.75 0.53 -25.03
C GLU A 113 -15.97 -0.45 -24.13
N LYS A 114 -15.33 -1.46 -24.72
CA LYS A 114 -14.40 -2.36 -24.01
C LYS A 114 -13.12 -1.69 -23.55
N ASP A 115 -12.58 -0.76 -24.32
CA ASP A 115 -11.32 -0.08 -23.99
C ASP A 115 -11.55 1.06 -22.98
N THR A 116 -12.72 1.69 -22.96
CA THR A 116 -13.11 2.61 -21.87
C THR A 116 -13.33 1.86 -20.56
N GLN A 117 -13.99 0.69 -20.60
CA GLN A 117 -14.15 -0.18 -19.42
C GLN A 117 -12.81 -0.67 -18.86
N LYS A 118 -11.87 -1.09 -19.73
CA LYS A 118 -10.52 -1.50 -19.30
C LYS A 118 -9.77 -0.36 -18.61
N LYS A 119 -9.78 0.85 -19.20
CA LYS A 119 -9.16 2.04 -18.61
C LYS A 119 -9.81 2.41 -17.27
N GLN A 120 -11.12 2.29 -17.16
CA GLN A 120 -11.83 2.51 -15.90
C GLN A 120 -11.39 1.50 -14.82
N ALA A 121 -11.30 0.21 -15.17
CA ALA A 121 -10.85 -0.83 -14.25
C ALA A 121 -9.40 -0.60 -13.82
N GLU A 122 -8.51 -0.24 -14.75
CA GLU A 122 -7.11 0.09 -14.43
C GLU A 122 -6.98 1.29 -13.49
N LEU A 123 -7.72 2.38 -13.74
CA LEU A 123 -7.74 3.54 -12.84
C LEU A 123 -8.34 3.21 -11.47
N ALA A 124 -9.36 2.34 -11.42
CA ALA A 124 -9.93 1.84 -10.18
C ALA A 124 -8.93 1.01 -9.39
N ASP A 125 -8.21 0.10 -10.05
CA ASP A 125 -7.17 -0.72 -9.43
C ASP A 125 -6.03 0.15 -8.90
N ILE A 126 -5.58 1.15 -9.67
CA ILE A 126 -4.55 2.10 -9.22
C ILE A 126 -5.03 2.89 -8.00
N ALA A 127 -6.25 3.43 -8.04
CA ALA A 127 -6.82 4.17 -6.92
C ALA A 127 -6.95 3.30 -5.65
N GLN A 128 -7.32 2.03 -5.83
CA GLN A 128 -7.39 1.06 -4.74
C GLN A 128 -6.00 0.75 -4.17
N GLN A 129 -5.02 0.41 -5.01
CA GLN A 129 -3.64 0.12 -4.58
C GLN A 129 -3.04 1.30 -3.79
N LYS A 130 -3.29 2.53 -4.24
CA LYS A 130 -2.82 3.73 -3.53
C LYS A 130 -3.54 3.93 -2.19
N ALA A 131 -4.84 3.61 -2.11
CA ALA A 131 -5.56 3.64 -0.84
C ALA A 131 -5.06 2.55 0.13
N GLU A 132 -4.81 1.33 -0.35
CA GLU A 132 -4.25 0.24 0.46
C GLU A 132 -2.85 0.58 1.00
N LEU A 133 -2.05 1.31 0.22
CA LEU A 133 -0.74 1.80 0.69
C LEU A 133 -0.89 2.79 1.85
N VAL A 134 -1.86 3.70 1.79
CA VAL A 134 -2.17 4.64 2.88
C VAL A 134 -2.59 3.85 4.13
N ASP A 135 -3.46 2.85 3.98
CA ASP A 135 -3.91 2.01 5.09
C ASP A 135 -2.74 1.24 5.72
N LEU A 136 -1.86 0.66 4.90
CA LEU A 136 -0.67 -0.05 5.36
C LEU A 136 0.28 0.87 6.14
N LEU A 137 0.54 2.07 5.63
CA LEU A 137 1.39 3.05 6.28
C LEU A 137 0.76 3.58 7.58
N THR A 138 -0.56 3.74 7.60
CA THR A 138 -1.30 4.11 8.81
C THR A 138 -1.23 3.02 9.87
N LEU A 139 -1.41 1.76 9.48
CA LEU A 139 -1.23 0.62 10.38
C LEU A 139 0.20 0.60 10.95
N LYS A 140 1.21 0.76 10.09
CA LYS A 140 2.60 0.83 10.50
C LYS A 140 2.83 1.98 11.48
N MET A 141 2.29 3.16 11.21
CA MET A 141 2.40 4.32 12.10
C MET A 141 1.84 4.01 13.49
N ASN A 142 0.67 3.37 13.56
CA ASN A 142 0.06 2.97 14.82
C ASN A 142 0.91 1.94 15.57
N THR A 143 1.51 0.97 14.87
CA THR A 143 2.41 -0.01 15.49
C THR A 143 3.68 0.66 16.04
N LEU A 144 4.28 1.58 15.29
CA LEU A 144 5.46 2.31 15.74
C LEU A 144 5.18 3.16 16.98
N TYR A 145 4.01 3.81 17.05
CA TYR A 145 3.62 4.52 18.27
C TYR A 145 3.46 3.57 19.46
N GLN A 146 2.82 2.41 19.28
CA GLN A 146 2.70 1.41 20.34
C GLN A 146 4.07 0.93 20.83
N GLU A 147 4.98 0.63 19.92
CA GLU A 147 6.35 0.22 20.25
C GLU A 147 7.12 1.34 20.95
N PHE A 148 6.99 2.60 20.49
CA PHE A 148 7.64 3.76 21.11
C PHE A 148 7.24 3.91 22.59
N TYR A 149 5.97 3.70 22.92
CA TYR A 149 5.49 3.77 24.31
C TYR A 149 5.76 2.49 25.10
N GLY A 150 5.91 1.34 24.45
CA GLY A 150 6.19 0.06 25.08
C GLY A 150 7.67 -0.20 25.40
N LEU A 151 8.59 0.64 24.89
CA LEU A 151 10.03 0.47 25.09
C LEU A 151 10.59 1.32 26.23
N ASP A 152 11.35 0.68 27.11
CA ASP A 152 12.04 1.33 28.22
C ASP A 152 13.45 1.85 27.88
N ASN A 153 14.02 1.40 26.76
CA ASN A 153 15.40 1.74 26.42
C ASN A 153 15.48 2.96 25.46
N LEU A 154 16.43 3.86 25.72
CA LEU A 154 16.53 5.16 25.04
C LEU A 154 16.96 5.03 23.57
N LYS A 155 17.97 4.19 23.27
CA LYS A 155 18.51 4.03 21.92
C LYS A 155 17.50 3.46 20.92
N SER A 156 16.68 2.51 21.37
CA SER A 156 15.59 1.94 20.59
C SER A 156 14.48 2.94 20.35
N ARG A 157 14.21 3.80 21.35
CA ARG A 157 13.21 4.87 21.24
C ARG A 157 13.61 5.92 20.20
N GLU A 158 14.88 6.30 20.14
CA GLU A 158 15.41 7.19 19.09
C GLU A 158 15.27 6.58 17.69
N MET A 159 15.58 5.29 17.53
CA MET A 159 15.40 4.60 16.25
C MET A 159 13.93 4.58 15.81
N ILE A 160 13.00 4.28 16.74
CA ILE A 160 11.56 4.30 16.44
C ILE A 160 11.09 5.71 16.13
N GLN A 161 11.61 6.73 16.82
CA GLN A 161 11.28 8.12 16.52
C GLN A 161 11.66 8.51 15.08
N LEU A 162 12.84 8.07 14.61
CA LEU A 162 13.26 8.24 13.22
C LEU A 162 12.34 7.48 12.25
N GLN A 163 11.96 6.25 12.60
CA GLN A 163 11.02 5.47 11.79
C GLN A 163 9.62 6.09 11.74
N ILE A 164 9.17 6.74 12.82
CA ILE A 164 7.91 7.48 12.88
C ILE A 164 7.97 8.66 11.91
N SER A 165 9.03 9.49 11.96
CA SER A 165 9.16 10.61 11.00
C SER A 165 9.22 10.13 9.55
N ASP A 166 10.01 9.10 9.26
CA ASP A 166 10.14 8.55 7.91
C ASP A 166 8.81 7.98 7.38
N THR A 167 8.04 7.32 8.26
CA THR A 167 6.74 6.74 7.89
C THR A 167 5.70 7.84 7.71
N TYR A 168 5.78 8.94 8.47
CA TYR A 168 4.88 10.08 8.36
C TYR A 168 5.06 10.79 7.01
N ASP A 169 6.31 11.03 6.60
CA ASP A 169 6.59 11.63 5.30
C ASP A 169 6.10 10.76 4.13
N LYS A 170 6.25 9.43 4.27
CA LYS A 170 5.72 8.47 3.29
C LYS A 170 4.20 8.47 3.26
N LEU A 171 3.56 8.57 4.42
CA LEU A 171 2.11 8.61 4.55
C LEU A 171 1.55 9.86 3.85
N LEU A 172 2.12 11.05 4.11
CA LEU A 172 1.71 12.28 3.43
C LEU A 172 1.83 12.16 1.90
N LYS A 173 2.94 11.58 1.41
CA LYS A 173 3.11 11.33 -0.03
C LYS A 173 2.05 10.35 -0.55
N ALA A 174 1.84 9.23 0.14
CA ALA A 174 0.84 8.23 -0.26
C ALA A 174 -0.59 8.80 -0.26
N GLU A 175 -0.95 9.64 0.72
CA GLU A 175 -2.24 10.32 0.78
C GLU A 175 -2.46 11.25 -0.40
N THR A 176 -1.43 12.06 -0.76
CA THR A 176 -1.51 12.94 -1.93
C THR A 176 -1.63 12.16 -3.24
N GLU A 177 -0.88 11.06 -3.38
CA GLU A 177 -0.96 10.17 -4.54
C GLU A 177 -2.32 9.44 -4.62
N SER A 178 -2.87 9.00 -3.49
CA SER A 178 -4.19 8.36 -3.41
C SER A 178 -5.30 9.36 -3.76
N ALA A 179 -5.23 10.58 -3.23
CA ALA A 179 -6.16 11.65 -3.56
C ALA A 179 -6.12 12.00 -5.05
N LYS A 180 -4.91 12.04 -5.65
CA LYS A 180 -4.74 12.26 -7.08
C LYS A 180 -5.34 11.11 -7.89
N ALA A 181 -5.03 9.86 -7.57
CA ALA A 181 -5.56 8.69 -8.29
C ALA A 181 -7.10 8.61 -8.21
N ARG A 182 -7.69 8.96 -7.06
CA ARG A 182 -9.15 9.07 -6.92
C ARG A 182 -9.73 10.17 -7.80
N LYS A 183 -9.09 11.33 -7.83
CA LYS A 183 -9.51 12.44 -8.69
C LYS A 183 -9.43 12.07 -10.17
N ASP A 184 -8.35 11.42 -10.60
CA ASP A 184 -8.17 10.98 -11.99
C ASP A 184 -9.28 9.99 -12.41
N LEU A 185 -9.69 9.10 -11.50
CA LEU A 185 -10.84 8.21 -11.70
C LEU A 185 -12.15 8.98 -11.82
N GLU A 186 -12.41 9.92 -10.90
CA GLU A 186 -13.63 10.74 -10.91
C GLU A 186 -13.73 11.59 -12.18
N ASP A 187 -12.63 12.22 -12.60
CA ASP A 187 -12.55 13.01 -13.82
C ASP A 187 -12.80 12.14 -15.07
N PHE A 188 -12.25 10.92 -15.11
CA PHE A 188 -12.52 9.95 -16.19
C PHE A 188 -14.00 9.53 -16.23
N LEU A 189 -14.61 9.27 -15.07
CA LEU A 189 -16.03 8.95 -14.99
C LEU A 189 -16.90 10.14 -15.41
N ALA A 190 -16.54 11.36 -15.01
CA ALA A 190 -17.26 12.57 -15.38
C ALA A 190 -17.19 12.82 -16.89
N GLN A 191 -16.02 12.61 -17.51
CA GLN A 191 -15.83 12.74 -18.94
C GLN A 191 -16.63 11.68 -19.71
N THR A 192 -16.56 10.41 -19.27
CA THR A 192 -17.33 9.32 -19.89
C THR A 192 -18.84 9.58 -19.79
N LYS A 193 -19.33 10.08 -18.66
CA LYS A 193 -20.74 10.46 -18.50
C LYS A 193 -21.14 11.61 -19.42
N LYS A 194 -20.27 12.61 -19.60
CA LYS A 194 -20.52 13.76 -20.48
C LYS A 194 -20.59 13.33 -21.95
N ASP A 195 -19.69 12.44 -22.38
CA ASP A 195 -19.63 11.94 -23.75
C ASP A 195 -20.75 10.92 -24.05
N SER A 196 -21.25 10.24 -23.02
CA SER A 196 -22.38 9.29 -23.13
C SER A 196 -23.76 9.96 -23.21
N VAL A 197 -23.90 11.26 -22.92
CA VAL A 197 -25.20 11.96 -23.04
C VAL A 197 -25.41 12.37 -24.51
N PRO A 198 -26.38 11.79 -25.23
CA PRO A 198 -26.59 12.12 -26.63
C PRO A 198 -27.06 13.58 -26.80
N ALA A 199 -26.42 14.31 -27.71
CA ALA A 199 -26.66 15.73 -28.01
C ALA A 199 -28.05 16.07 -28.62
N ILE A 200 -29.03 15.16 -28.52
CA ILE A 200 -30.33 15.23 -29.19
C ILE A 200 -31.35 16.09 -28.41
N TRP A 201 -31.00 16.61 -27.23
CA TRP A 201 -31.94 17.32 -26.34
C TRP A 201 -31.98 18.84 -26.49
N ILE A 202 -31.39 19.42 -27.54
CA ILE A 202 -31.58 20.84 -27.87
C ILE A 202 -32.68 20.95 -28.93
N LYS A 203 -33.86 21.47 -28.54
CA LYS A 203 -34.95 21.86 -29.44
C LYS A 203 -35.52 23.20 -29.02
#